data_AF-A0A2S8FB14-F1
#
_entry.id   AF-A0A2S8FB14-F1
#
_cell.length_a   1.000
_cell.length_b   1.000
_cell.length_c   1.000
_cell.angle_alpha   90.00
_cell.angle_beta   90.00
_cell.angle_gamma   90.00
#
_symmetry.space_group_name_H-M   'P 1'
#
loop_
_entity.id
_entity.type
_entity.pdbx_description
1 polymer ?
#
loop_
_entity_poly.entity_id
_entity_poly.type
_entity_poly.pdbx_seq_one_letter_code
_entity_poly.pdbx_strand_id
1 'polypeptide(L)'
;MADETELELELLDQRPPQFGLMHLMGLMTALALATALLVPIFRTLPAYLTAIILIVLLIELCAVIGDWFIGTTRRQGVLALAGRQISLSGDDDPQAKPTSIGKMIVIGVEVLLAQIGIGIVAYSLGGNDVYWLVIVCQIQIALYVANQLIRQRWSIHDENAEFFENGIILGSFQFTPWERISVRPCRLYPDRVNLHIQSATKHVGPTLKTIPVSDSMKRYLLNQYGEADRSTQANGERA
;
A
#
# COMPACT_ATOMS: atom_id res chain seq x y z
N MET A 1 38.14 16.93 0.30
CA MET A 1 37.56 16.54 -1.00
C MET A 1 36.34 15.67 -0.73
N ALA A 2 35.28 16.30 -0.23
CA ALA A 2 33.98 15.70 -0.01
C ALA A 2 33.01 16.69 -0.63
N ASP A 3 32.67 16.54 -1.91
CA ASP A 3 31.74 17.49 -2.55
C ASP A 3 31.10 17.07 -3.89
N GLU A 4 31.08 15.80 -4.29
CA GLU A 4 30.43 15.41 -5.56
C GLU A 4 29.43 14.25 -5.46
N THR A 5 29.40 13.48 -4.36
CA THR A 5 28.44 12.37 -4.21
C THR A 5 27.08 12.78 -3.60
N GLU A 6 26.95 14.00 -3.09
CA GLU A 6 25.67 14.51 -2.57
C GLU A 6 24.74 15.07 -3.67
N LEU A 7 25.22 15.21 -4.91
CA LEU A 7 24.55 16.04 -5.93
C LEU A 7 23.59 15.31 -6.89
N GLU A 8 23.49 13.98 -6.88
CA GLU A 8 22.65 13.23 -7.84
C GLU A 8 21.69 12.22 -7.20
N LEU A 9 21.35 12.37 -5.92
CA LEU A 9 20.06 11.87 -5.45
C LEU A 9 19.02 12.90 -5.85
N GLU A 10 18.57 12.80 -7.11
CA GLU A 10 17.51 13.60 -7.67
C GLU A 10 16.33 13.58 -6.70
N LEU A 11 16.17 14.71 -6.00
CA LEU A 11 15.23 14.88 -4.91
C LEU A 11 13.83 14.74 -5.49
N LEU A 12 13.27 13.55 -5.32
CA LEU A 12 11.93 13.22 -5.77
C LEU A 12 10.92 14.01 -4.91
N ASP A 13 10.57 15.23 -5.34
CA ASP A 13 9.33 15.88 -4.92
C ASP A 13 8.15 15.14 -5.56
N GLN A 14 7.93 13.89 -5.12
CA GLN A 14 6.80 13.08 -5.56
C GLN A 14 5.53 13.67 -4.95
N ARG A 15 4.98 14.67 -5.64
CA ARG A 15 3.61 15.07 -5.40
C ARG A 15 2.71 13.87 -5.67
N PRO A 16 1.76 13.57 -4.79
CA PRO A 16 0.85 12.46 -5.00
C PRO A 16 0.17 12.61 -6.37
N PRO A 17 0.07 11.57 -7.21
CA PRO A 17 -0.51 11.68 -8.56
C PRO A 17 -1.88 12.34 -8.45
N GLN A 18 -2.06 13.47 -9.14
CA GLN A 18 -3.32 14.19 -9.11
C GLN A 18 -4.33 13.39 -9.93
N PHE A 19 -5.50 13.13 -9.36
CA PHE A 19 -6.59 12.48 -10.07
C PHE A 19 -7.08 13.46 -11.14
N GLY A 20 -6.64 13.26 -12.38
CA GLY A 20 -6.97 14.17 -13.48
C GLY A 20 -8.48 14.16 -13.80
N LEU A 21 -8.98 15.27 -14.32
CA LEU A 21 -10.39 15.43 -14.71
C LEU A 21 -10.89 14.29 -15.63
N MET A 22 -10.03 13.82 -16.54
CA MET A 22 -10.34 12.69 -17.43
C MET A 22 -10.61 11.38 -16.68
N HIS A 23 -9.91 11.12 -15.57
CA HIS A 23 -10.14 9.93 -14.75
C HIS A 23 -11.49 10.02 -14.04
N LEU A 24 -11.86 11.21 -13.55
CA LEU A 24 -13.17 11.46 -12.94
C LEU A 24 -14.29 11.30 -13.98
N MET A 25 -14.12 11.86 -15.18
CA MET A 25 -15.09 11.69 -16.27
C MET A 25 -15.25 10.21 -16.64
N GLY A 26 -14.15 9.48 -16.81
CA GLY A 26 -14.19 8.03 -17.08
C GLY A 26 -14.91 7.25 -15.99
N LEU A 27 -14.65 7.55 -14.72
CA LEU A 27 -15.33 6.94 -13.58
C LEU A 27 -16.83 7.23 -13.58
N MET A 28 -17.23 8.49 -13.79
CA MET A 28 -18.64 8.89 -13.86
C MET A 28 -19.35 8.20 -15.03
N THR A 29 -18.72 8.11 -16.20
CA THR A 29 -19.28 7.39 -17.36
C THR A 29 -19.45 5.90 -17.07
N ALA A 30 -18.46 5.25 -16.45
CA ALA A 30 -18.54 3.85 -16.07
C ALA A 30 -19.68 3.60 -15.06
N LEU A 31 -19.83 4.46 -14.05
CA LEU A 31 -20.93 4.40 -13.08
C LEU A 31 -22.28 4.63 -13.73
N ALA A 32 -22.40 5.59 -14.65
CA ALA A 32 -23.62 5.84 -15.41
C ALA A 32 -24.02 4.61 -16.26
N LEU A 33 -23.05 3.94 -16.89
CA LEU A 33 -23.30 2.73 -17.69
C LEU A 33 -23.70 1.55 -16.81
N ALA A 34 -23.00 1.33 -15.69
CA ALA A 34 -23.33 0.29 -14.72
C ALA A 34 -24.75 0.49 -14.14
N THR A 35 -25.08 1.71 -13.71
CA THR A 35 -26.42 2.03 -13.21
C THR A 35 -27.49 1.83 -14.28
N ALA A 36 -27.27 2.27 -15.52
CA ALA A 36 -28.20 2.04 -16.62
C ALA A 36 -28.47 0.55 -16.88
N LEU A 37 -27.45 -0.30 -16.78
CA LEU A 37 -27.59 -1.76 -16.92
C LEU A 37 -28.33 -2.41 -15.74
N LEU A 38 -28.16 -1.87 -14.52
CA LEU A 38 -28.79 -2.40 -13.31
C LEU A 38 -30.23 -1.92 -13.09
N VAL A 39 -30.62 -0.76 -13.64
CA VAL A 39 -32.01 -0.22 -13.56
C VAL A 39 -33.10 -1.25 -13.89
N PRO A 40 -33.06 -2.01 -14.99
CA PRO A 40 -34.10 -3.00 -15.28
C PRO A 40 -34.20 -4.09 -14.20
N ILE A 41 -33.07 -4.51 -13.63
CA ILE A 41 -33.04 -5.50 -12.55
C ILE A 41 -33.74 -4.93 -11.31
N PHE A 42 -33.42 -3.70 -10.92
CA PHE A 42 -34.07 -3.03 -9.79
C PHE A 42 -35.57 -2.84 -9.98
N ARG A 43 -36.06 -2.68 -11.21
CA ARG A 43 -37.50 -2.60 -11.50
C ARG A 43 -38.23 -3.92 -11.31
N THR A 44 -37.54 -5.05 -11.50
CA THR A 44 -38.11 -6.39 -11.33
C THR A 44 -38.06 -6.90 -9.90
N LEU A 45 -37.25 -6.27 -9.04
CA LEU A 45 -37.10 -6.68 -7.65
C LEU A 45 -38.25 -6.15 -6.78
N PRO A 46 -38.74 -6.96 -5.82
CA PRO A 46 -39.60 -6.48 -4.74
C PRO A 46 -39.00 -5.28 -4.00
N ALA A 47 -39.83 -4.31 -3.63
CA ALA A 47 -39.39 -3.07 -2.97
C ALA A 47 -38.54 -3.31 -1.70
N TYR A 48 -38.83 -4.37 -0.95
CA TYR A 48 -38.06 -4.71 0.25
C TYR A 48 -36.62 -5.14 -0.08
N LEU A 49 -36.39 -5.89 -1.16
CA LEU A 49 -35.05 -6.29 -1.60
C LEU A 49 -34.28 -5.09 -2.14
N THR A 50 -34.95 -4.21 -2.88
CA THR A 50 -34.37 -2.96 -3.37
C THR A 50 -33.87 -2.09 -2.20
N ALA A 51 -34.67 -1.97 -1.14
CA ALA A 51 -34.24 -1.23 0.06
C ALA A 51 -33.02 -1.87 0.75
N ILE A 52 -32.98 -3.21 0.87
CA ILE A 52 -31.83 -3.92 1.45
C ILE A 52 -30.56 -3.68 0.62
N ILE A 53 -30.64 -3.79 -0.70
CA ILE A 53 -29.49 -3.56 -1.60
C ILE A 53 -28.98 -2.12 -1.45
N LEU A 54 -29.88 -1.13 -1.41
CA LEU A 54 -29.48 0.26 -1.21
C LEU A 54 -28.77 0.50 0.13
N ILE A 55 -29.25 -0.13 1.20
CA ILE A 55 -28.60 -0.06 2.52
C ILE A 55 -27.20 -0.68 2.47
N VAL A 56 -27.06 -1.84 1.83
CA VAL A 56 -25.76 -2.51 1.66
C VAL A 56 -24.78 -1.63 0.88
N LEU A 57 -25.21 -1.08 -0.26
CA LEU A 57 -24.40 -0.14 -1.05
C LEU A 57 -23.99 1.11 -0.26
N LEU A 58 -24.88 1.63 0.58
CA LEU A 58 -24.58 2.76 1.43
C LEU A 58 -23.53 2.40 2.50
N ILE A 59 -23.64 1.22 3.12
CA ILE A 59 -22.66 0.72 4.09
C ILE A 59 -21.30 0.55 3.43
N GLU A 60 -21.25 -0.06 2.24
CA GLU A 60 -20.02 -0.21 1.46
C GLU A 60 -19.39 1.16 1.14
N LEU A 61 -20.19 2.11 0.67
CA LEU A 61 -19.71 3.45 0.35
C LEU A 61 -19.15 4.15 1.61
N CYS A 62 -19.83 4.06 2.74
CA CYS A 62 -19.36 4.61 4.00
C CYS A 62 -18.07 3.93 4.47
N ALA A 63 -17.95 2.61 4.34
CA ALA A 63 -16.75 1.86 4.71
C ALA A 63 -15.57 2.25 3.81
N VAL A 64 -15.77 2.38 2.49
CA VAL A 64 -14.72 2.81 1.55
C VAL A 64 -14.25 4.22 1.88
N ILE A 65 -15.17 5.18 2.05
CA ILE A 65 -14.82 6.57 2.34
C ILE A 65 -14.12 6.68 3.70
N GLY A 66 -14.64 6.00 4.72
CA GLY A 66 -14.08 6.01 6.07
C GLY A 66 -12.66 5.47 6.11
N ASP A 67 -12.43 4.29 5.53
CA ASP A 67 -11.11 3.67 5.50
C ASP A 67 -10.13 4.47 4.63
N TRP A 68 -10.57 4.99 3.47
CA TRP A 68 -9.76 5.87 2.64
C TRP A 68 -9.28 7.12 3.39
N PHE A 69 -10.19 7.78 4.12
CA PHE A 69 -9.86 8.95 4.92
C PHE A 69 -8.88 8.60 6.04
N ILE A 70 -9.16 7.56 6.83
CA ILE A 70 -8.29 7.10 7.93
C ILE A 70 -6.90 6.72 7.41
N GLY A 71 -6.83 5.94 6.34
CA GLY A 71 -5.57 5.52 5.72
C GLY A 71 -4.75 6.71 5.21
N THR A 72 -5.41 7.68 4.56
CA THR A 72 -4.76 8.90 4.09
C THR A 72 -4.23 9.74 5.25
N THR A 73 -5.02 9.95 6.30
CA THR A 73 -4.59 10.72 7.49
C THR A 73 -3.43 10.02 8.21
N ARG A 74 -3.48 8.70 8.38
CA ARG A 74 -2.39 7.91 8.96
C ARG A 74 -1.11 8.05 8.14
N ARG A 75 -1.23 7.96 6.83
CA ARG A 75 -0.10 8.12 5.92
C ARG A 75 0.52 9.52 6.01
N GLN A 76 -0.29 10.56 6.04
CA GLN A 76 0.18 11.93 6.22
C GLN A 76 0.90 12.11 7.55
N GLY A 77 0.38 11.54 8.64
CA GLY A 77 1.05 11.57 9.95
C GLY A 77 2.42 10.90 9.94
N VAL A 78 2.54 9.78 9.22
CA VAL A 78 3.82 9.10 9.01
C VAL A 78 4.79 9.95 8.19
N LEU A 79 4.33 10.53 7.07
CA LEU A 79 5.17 11.38 6.21
C LEU A 79 5.65 12.64 6.92
N ALA A 80 4.85 13.20 7.83
CA ALA A 80 5.25 14.35 8.64
C ALA A 80 6.48 14.06 9.54
N LEU A 81 6.68 12.81 9.95
CA LEU A 81 7.83 12.38 10.75
C LEU A 81 9.03 11.98 9.88
N ALA A 82 8.77 11.50 8.66
CA ALA A 82 9.78 10.88 7.82
C ALA A 82 10.81 11.89 7.26
N GLY A 83 10.42 13.16 7.08
CA GLY A 83 11.27 14.17 6.46
C GLY A 83 11.18 14.11 4.93
N ARG A 84 12.21 14.59 4.22
CA ARG A 84 12.23 14.60 2.75
C ARG A 84 12.49 13.19 2.21
N GLN A 85 11.82 12.85 1.10
CA GLN A 85 12.03 11.58 0.42
C GLN A 85 13.38 11.61 -0.32
N ILE A 86 14.19 10.58 -0.09
CA ILE A 86 15.52 10.40 -0.67
C ILE A 86 15.42 9.52 -1.92
N SER A 87 14.74 8.39 -1.83
CA SER A 87 14.66 7.40 -2.91
C SER A 87 13.49 6.43 -2.69
N LEU A 88 13.09 5.74 -3.76
CA LEU A 88 12.13 4.64 -3.74
C LEU A 88 12.84 3.35 -4.17
N SER A 89 12.65 2.28 -3.40
CA SER A 89 13.08 0.94 -3.79
C SER A 89 12.46 0.55 -5.14
N GLY A 90 13.28 0.06 -6.07
CA GLY A 90 12.81 -0.42 -7.38
C GLY A 90 12.39 0.66 -8.36
N ASP A 91 12.79 1.92 -8.17
CA ASP A 91 12.41 3.02 -9.08
C ASP A 91 12.99 2.84 -10.51
N ASP A 92 14.11 2.12 -10.62
CA ASP A 92 14.84 1.85 -11.86
C ASP A 92 14.23 0.70 -12.70
N ASP A 93 13.22 -0.01 -12.21
CA ASP A 93 12.58 -1.10 -12.97
C ASP A 93 11.30 -0.60 -13.67
N PRO A 94 11.34 -0.28 -14.98
CA PRO A 94 10.17 0.13 -15.74
C PRO A 94 9.11 -0.99 -15.87
N GLN A 95 9.48 -2.26 -15.67
CA GLN A 95 8.51 -3.37 -15.67
C GLN A 95 7.72 -3.45 -14.36
N ALA A 96 8.21 -2.84 -13.28
CA ALA A 96 7.59 -2.88 -11.95
C ALA A 96 6.49 -1.84 -11.73
N LYS A 97 6.20 -0.97 -12.73
CA LYS A 97 5.15 0.05 -12.66
C LYS A 97 3.96 -0.33 -13.55
N PRO A 98 3.02 -1.17 -13.10
CA PRO A 98 1.79 -1.39 -13.84
C PRO A 98 1.09 -0.04 -14.02
N THR A 99 0.58 0.20 -15.23
CA THR A 99 -0.20 1.41 -15.49
C THR A 99 -1.37 1.45 -14.50
N SER A 100 -1.61 2.64 -13.94
CA SER A 100 -2.68 2.90 -12.95
C SER A 100 -4.04 2.33 -13.40
N ILE A 101 -4.31 2.35 -14.70
CA ILE A 101 -5.51 1.80 -15.33
C ILE A 101 -5.55 0.27 -15.26
N GLY A 102 -4.45 -0.41 -15.57
CA GLY A 102 -4.36 -1.86 -15.51
C GLY A 102 -4.66 -2.41 -14.11
N LYS A 103 -4.12 -1.76 -13.07
CA LYS A 103 -4.42 -2.12 -11.67
C LYS A 103 -5.91 -1.97 -11.34
N MET A 104 -6.54 -0.87 -11.75
CA MET A 104 -7.99 -0.67 -11.50
C MET A 104 -8.86 -1.71 -12.21
N ILE A 105 -8.49 -2.13 -13.41
CA ILE A 105 -9.20 -3.21 -14.11
C ILE A 105 -9.09 -4.52 -13.34
N VAL A 106 -7.88 -4.90 -12.90
CA VAL A 106 -7.67 -6.13 -12.13
C VAL A 106 -8.47 -6.11 -10.82
N ILE A 107 -8.39 -5.01 -10.06
CA ILE A 107 -9.17 -4.84 -8.83
C ILE A 107 -10.67 -4.94 -9.12
N GLY A 108 -11.14 -4.31 -10.20
CA GLY A 108 -12.55 -4.38 -10.60
C GLY A 108 -13.01 -5.80 -10.92
N VAL A 109 -12.18 -6.59 -11.62
CA VAL A 109 -12.46 -8.00 -11.92
C VAL A 109 -12.47 -8.85 -10.65
N GLU A 110 -11.51 -8.67 -9.75
CA GLU A 110 -11.45 -9.38 -8.47
C GLU A 110 -12.69 -9.09 -7.61
N VAL A 111 -13.08 -7.82 -7.49
CA VAL A 111 -14.30 -7.42 -6.77
C VAL A 111 -15.53 -8.05 -7.41
N LEU A 112 -15.65 -8.00 -8.74
CA LEU A 112 -16.78 -8.62 -9.45
C LEU A 112 -16.87 -10.13 -9.18
N LEU A 113 -15.74 -10.84 -9.25
CA LEU A 113 -15.69 -12.28 -8.98
C LEU A 113 -16.05 -12.58 -7.52
N ALA A 114 -15.57 -11.77 -6.56
CA ALA A 114 -15.92 -11.90 -5.15
C ALA A 114 -17.43 -11.69 -4.92
N GLN A 115 -18.03 -10.68 -5.56
CA GLN A 115 -19.47 -10.42 -5.50
C GLN A 115 -20.29 -11.59 -6.05
N ILE A 116 -19.89 -12.15 -7.20
CA ILE A 116 -20.54 -13.33 -7.79
C ILE A 116 -20.42 -14.53 -6.84
N GLY A 117 -19.23 -14.77 -6.28
CA GLY A 117 -18.99 -15.85 -5.32
C GLY A 117 -19.87 -15.73 -4.08
N ILE A 118 -19.97 -14.54 -3.49
CA ILE A 118 -20.87 -14.26 -2.35
C ILE A 118 -22.32 -14.51 -2.75
N GLY A 119 -22.74 -14.06 -3.94
CA GLY A 119 -24.09 -14.29 -4.44
C GLY A 119 -24.43 -15.78 -4.57
N ILE A 120 -23.51 -16.59 -5.12
CA ILE A 120 -23.67 -18.04 -5.24
C ILE A 120 -23.77 -18.69 -3.86
N VAL A 121 -22.88 -18.32 -2.92
CA VAL A 121 -22.89 -18.84 -1.55
C VAL A 121 -24.20 -18.48 -0.86
N ALA A 122 -24.61 -17.22 -0.92
CA ALA A 122 -25.86 -16.74 -0.34
C ALA A 122 -27.08 -17.47 -0.89
N TYR A 123 -27.13 -17.70 -2.20
CA TYR A 123 -28.18 -18.49 -2.83
C TYR A 123 -28.16 -19.96 -2.39
N SER A 124 -26.99 -20.58 -2.37
CA SER A 124 -26.82 -22.01 -2.04
C SER A 124 -27.12 -22.35 -0.59
N LEU A 125 -26.86 -21.42 0.35
CA LEU A 125 -27.10 -21.62 1.77
C LEU A 125 -28.56 -21.38 2.19
N GLY A 126 -29.40 -20.85 1.29
CA GLY A 126 -30.86 -20.87 1.38
C GLY A 126 -31.43 -20.58 2.78
N GLY A 127 -31.33 -19.35 3.27
CA GLY A 127 -31.91 -18.99 4.57
C GLY A 127 -31.82 -17.50 4.93
N ASN A 128 -32.67 -17.07 5.86
CA ASN A 128 -32.66 -15.70 6.40
C ASN A 128 -31.45 -15.42 7.31
N ASP A 129 -30.71 -16.45 7.74
CA ASP A 129 -29.54 -16.28 8.61
C ASP A 129 -28.27 -15.86 7.84
N VAL A 130 -28.32 -15.86 6.51
CA VAL A 130 -27.16 -15.58 5.65
C VAL A 130 -26.95 -14.08 5.43
N TYR A 131 -27.91 -13.21 5.76
CA TYR A 131 -27.80 -11.76 5.54
C TYR A 131 -26.64 -11.14 6.33
N TRP A 132 -26.39 -11.58 7.57
CA TRP A 132 -25.27 -11.09 8.36
C TRP A 132 -23.92 -11.45 7.75
N LEU A 133 -23.79 -12.68 7.24
CA LEU A 133 -22.59 -13.12 6.53
C LEU A 133 -22.36 -12.26 5.27
N VAL A 134 -23.42 -12.02 4.48
CA VAL A 134 -23.35 -11.14 3.31
C VAL A 134 -22.89 -9.75 3.71
N ILE A 135 -23.48 -9.13 4.73
CA ILE A 135 -23.09 -7.79 5.22
C ILE A 135 -21.61 -7.76 5.61
N VAL A 136 -21.12 -8.76 6.35
CA VAL A 136 -19.71 -8.85 6.75
C VAL A 136 -18.80 -8.98 5.53
N CYS A 137 -19.14 -9.84 4.57
CA CYS A 137 -18.38 -9.98 3.34
C CYS A 137 -18.35 -8.67 2.53
N GLN A 138 -19.44 -7.92 2.49
CA GLN A 138 -19.49 -6.62 1.82
C GLN A 138 -18.60 -5.59 2.50
N ILE A 139 -18.60 -5.53 3.83
CA ILE A 139 -17.65 -4.68 4.58
C ILE A 139 -16.20 -5.08 4.25
N GLN A 140 -15.88 -6.37 4.19
CA GLN A 140 -14.53 -6.84 3.86
C GLN A 140 -14.12 -6.45 2.43
N ILE A 141 -15.01 -6.58 1.45
CA ILE A 141 -14.76 -6.11 0.08
C ILE A 141 -14.53 -4.59 0.08
N ALA A 142 -15.37 -3.83 0.78
CA ALA A 142 -15.23 -2.38 0.87
C ALA A 142 -13.86 -1.97 1.45
N LEU A 143 -13.43 -2.61 2.56
CA LEU A 143 -12.11 -2.37 3.15
C LEU A 143 -10.96 -2.79 2.21
N TYR A 144 -11.12 -3.91 1.50
CA TYR A 144 -10.15 -4.34 0.49
C TYR A 144 -9.99 -3.28 -0.61
N VAL A 145 -11.10 -2.82 -1.18
CA VAL A 145 -11.11 -1.78 -2.23
C VAL A 145 -10.49 -0.49 -1.71
N ALA A 146 -10.85 -0.04 -0.51
CA ALA A 146 -10.29 1.17 0.10
C ALA A 146 -8.77 1.08 0.25
N ASN A 147 -8.26 -0.04 0.78
CA ASN A 147 -6.83 -0.28 0.89
C ASN A 147 -6.12 -0.26 -0.47
N GLN A 148 -6.72 -0.85 -1.51
CA GLN A 148 -6.16 -0.79 -2.87
C GLN A 148 -6.17 0.64 -3.44
N LEU A 149 -7.22 1.41 -3.23
CA LEU A 149 -7.29 2.82 -3.61
C LEU A 149 -6.24 3.66 -2.90
N ILE A 150 -6.02 3.44 -1.59
CA ILE A 150 -4.96 4.09 -0.83
C ILE A 150 -3.59 3.73 -1.42
N ARG A 151 -3.34 2.45 -1.69
CA ARG A 151 -2.08 1.99 -2.30
C ARG A 151 -1.84 2.66 -3.65
N GLN A 152 -2.85 2.72 -4.50
CA GLN A 152 -2.76 3.39 -5.79
C GLN A 152 -2.55 4.90 -5.65
N ARG A 153 -3.28 5.55 -4.74
CA ARG A 153 -3.19 7.00 -4.48
C ARG A 153 -1.79 7.46 -4.10
N TRP A 154 -1.10 6.63 -3.32
CA TRP A 154 0.22 6.89 -2.75
C TRP A 154 1.34 6.10 -3.46
N SER A 155 1.03 5.48 -4.61
CA SER A 155 1.99 4.67 -5.38
C SER A 155 2.70 3.58 -4.55
N ILE A 156 2.02 3.03 -3.55
CA ILE A 156 2.57 2.06 -2.62
C ILE A 156 2.58 0.70 -3.30
N HIS A 157 3.76 0.09 -3.36
CA HIS A 157 3.95 -1.28 -3.82
C HIS A 157 4.36 -2.13 -2.63
N ASP A 158 3.81 -3.34 -2.50
CA ASP A 158 4.00 -4.21 -1.33
C ASP A 158 5.46 -4.54 -1.02
N GLU A 159 6.32 -4.44 -2.04
CA GLU A 159 7.73 -4.79 -1.96
C GLU A 159 8.66 -3.57 -1.87
N ASN A 160 8.13 -2.36 -2.04
CA ASN A 160 8.96 -1.17 -2.10
C ASN A 160 9.13 -0.56 -0.71
N ALA A 161 10.38 -0.38 -0.31
CA ALA A 161 10.74 0.52 0.77
C ALA A 161 10.86 1.94 0.23
N GLU A 162 10.32 2.89 0.98
CA GLU A 162 10.55 4.31 0.72
C GLU A 162 11.60 4.82 1.69
N PHE A 163 12.62 5.49 1.17
CA PHE A 163 13.74 6.00 1.94
C PHE A 163 13.59 7.50 2.15
N PHE A 164 13.72 7.93 3.40
CA PHE A 164 13.61 9.32 3.82
C PHE A 164 14.81 9.74 4.68
N GLU A 165 14.94 11.04 4.91
CA GLU A 165 16.00 11.61 5.75
C GLU A 165 16.01 11.03 7.16
N ASN A 166 14.84 10.85 7.79
CA ASN A 166 14.77 10.40 9.19
C ASN A 166 14.61 8.88 9.34
N GLY A 167 14.40 8.14 8.24
CA GLY A 167 14.19 6.69 8.31
C GLY A 167 13.69 6.09 7.01
N ILE A 168 13.06 4.93 7.14
CA ILE A 168 12.39 4.25 6.04
C ILE A 168 10.92 4.04 6.36
N ILE A 169 10.10 4.03 5.33
CA ILE A 169 8.74 3.52 5.42
C ILE A 169 8.70 2.16 4.73
N LEU A 170 8.37 1.13 5.50
CA LEU A 170 8.20 -0.23 5.01
C LEU A 170 6.71 -0.51 4.83
N GLY A 171 6.29 -0.67 3.58
CA GLY A 171 4.87 -0.75 3.24
C GLY A 171 4.15 0.58 3.47
N SER A 172 2.83 0.55 3.67
CA SER A 172 2.02 1.77 3.59
C SER A 172 2.09 2.69 4.82
N PHE A 173 2.23 2.17 6.04
CA PHE A 173 1.91 2.94 7.25
C PHE A 173 2.90 2.78 8.40
N GLN A 174 4.05 2.13 8.18
CA GLN A 174 5.01 1.87 9.25
C GLN A 174 6.32 2.62 8.98
N PHE A 175 6.51 3.71 9.72
CA PHE A 175 7.78 4.43 9.77
C PHE A 175 8.75 3.72 10.72
N THR A 176 9.97 3.50 10.25
CA THR A 176 11.07 2.96 11.05
C THR A 176 12.24 3.92 10.96
N PRO A 177 12.67 4.54 12.07
CA PRO A 177 13.73 5.53 12.03
C PRO A 177 15.10 4.85 11.89
N TRP A 178 16.09 5.59 11.34
CA TRP A 178 17.40 5.03 10.98
C TRP A 178 18.16 4.42 12.17
N GLU A 179 17.94 4.89 13.39
CA GLU A 179 18.62 4.37 14.59
C GLU A 179 18.25 2.90 14.90
N ARG A 180 17.16 2.40 14.32
CA ARG A 180 16.69 1.01 14.49
C ARG A 180 17.07 0.10 13.33
N ILE A 181 17.79 0.61 12.33
CA ILE A 181 18.07 -0.12 11.09
C ILE A 181 19.58 -0.24 10.95
N SER A 182 20.06 -1.46 10.78
CA SER A 182 21.40 -1.67 10.26
C SER A 182 21.37 -2.16 8.82
N VAL A 183 22.20 -1.56 7.98
CA VAL A 183 22.29 -1.89 6.56
C VAL A 183 23.48 -2.81 6.33
N ARG A 184 23.26 -3.91 5.61
CA ARG A 184 24.31 -4.83 5.15
C ARG A 184 24.20 -5.10 3.66
N PRO A 185 25.31 -5.35 2.95
CA PRO A 185 25.24 -5.81 1.58
C PRO A 185 24.62 -7.21 1.54
N CYS A 186 23.71 -7.46 0.59
CA CYS A 186 23.21 -8.80 0.34
C CYS A 186 24.27 -9.62 -0.41
N ARG A 187 24.64 -10.80 0.12
CA ARG A 187 25.63 -11.68 -0.52
C ARG A 187 25.08 -12.46 -1.71
N LEU A 188 23.76 -12.69 -1.72
CA LEU A 188 23.09 -13.48 -2.76
C LEU A 188 22.73 -12.64 -3.99
N TYR A 189 22.40 -11.36 -3.78
CA TYR A 189 21.90 -10.46 -4.81
C TYR A 189 22.69 -9.14 -4.76
N PRO A 190 23.60 -8.89 -5.72
CA PRO A 190 24.47 -7.72 -5.71
C PRO A 190 23.72 -6.39 -5.77
N ASP A 191 22.53 -6.37 -6.35
CA ASP A 191 21.61 -5.24 -6.51
C ASP A 191 20.76 -4.94 -5.25
N ARG A 192 20.96 -5.70 -4.16
CA ARG A 192 20.10 -5.62 -2.98
C ARG A 192 20.86 -5.31 -1.70
N VAL A 193 20.15 -4.66 -0.78
CA VAL A 193 20.62 -4.44 0.60
C VAL A 193 19.74 -5.19 1.59
N ASN A 194 20.38 -5.70 2.63
CA ASN A 194 19.72 -6.33 3.76
C ASN A 194 19.54 -5.29 4.86
N LEU A 195 18.29 -4.97 5.17
CA LEU A 195 17.90 -4.12 6.30
C LEU A 195 17.59 -5.01 7.49
N HIS A 196 18.39 -4.88 8.54
CA HIS A 196 18.17 -5.49 9.83
C HIS A 196 17.40 -4.49 10.71
N ILE A 197 16.10 -4.70 10.85
CA ILE A 197 15.22 -3.81 11.58
C ILE A 197 15.07 -4.34 13.00
N GLN A 198 15.55 -3.57 13.97
CA GLN A 198 15.33 -3.84 15.38
C GLN A 198 13.87 -3.54 15.72
N SER A 199 13.21 -4.47 16.42
CA SER A 199 11.84 -4.24 16.85
C SER A 199 11.78 -3.09 17.86
N ALA A 200 10.71 -2.29 17.78
CA ALA A 200 10.36 -1.34 18.81
C ALA A 200 10.06 -2.02 20.16
N THR A 201 9.56 -3.26 20.10
CA THR A 201 9.24 -4.08 21.26
C THR A 201 10.39 -5.02 21.58
N LYS A 202 10.87 -4.98 22.83
CA LYS A 202 12.01 -5.79 23.32
C LYS A 202 11.85 -7.31 23.13
N HIS A 203 10.62 -7.78 22.90
CA HIS A 203 10.28 -9.21 22.82
C HIS A 203 10.22 -9.75 21.38
N VAL A 204 10.32 -8.90 20.36
CA VAL A 204 10.28 -9.34 18.96
C VAL A 204 11.70 -9.26 18.40
N GLY A 205 12.17 -10.37 17.84
CA GLY A 205 13.50 -10.46 17.23
C GLY A 205 13.68 -9.48 16.05
N PRO A 206 14.94 -9.22 15.65
CA PRO A 206 15.20 -8.36 14.50
C PRO A 206 14.59 -8.95 13.23
N THR A 207 13.91 -8.12 12.45
CA THR A 207 13.34 -8.50 11.16
C THR A 207 14.36 -8.20 10.06
N LEU A 208 14.65 -9.19 9.22
CA LEU A 208 15.50 -9.02 8.05
C LEU A 208 14.63 -8.78 6.82
N LYS A 209 14.87 -7.67 6.10
CA LYS A 209 14.28 -7.43 4.78
C LYS A 209 15.37 -7.22 3.74
N THR A 210 15.25 -7.91 2.61
CA THR A 210 16.15 -7.73 1.46
C THR A 210 15.43 -6.89 0.42
N ILE A 211 15.97 -5.71 0.12
CA ILE A 211 15.30 -4.69 -0.69
C ILE A 211 16.19 -4.32 -1.88
N PRO A 212 15.64 -4.28 -3.11
CA PRO A 212 16.37 -3.80 -4.28
C PRO A 212 16.57 -2.28 -4.21
N VAL A 213 17.80 -1.84 -4.47
CA VAL A 213 18.17 -0.41 -4.44
C VAL A 213 19.11 -0.10 -5.60
N SER A 214 19.06 1.13 -6.10
CA SER A 214 20.00 1.59 -7.12
C SER A 214 21.45 1.57 -6.59
N ASP A 215 22.43 1.48 -7.48
CA ASP A 215 23.85 1.43 -7.09
C ASP A 215 24.32 2.69 -6.34
N SER A 216 23.74 3.85 -6.67
CA SER A 216 23.99 5.11 -5.95
C SER A 216 23.42 5.06 -4.54
N MET A 217 22.17 4.60 -4.40
CA MET A 217 21.51 4.49 -3.10
C MET A 217 22.16 3.43 -2.22
N LYS A 218 22.58 2.31 -2.79
CA LYS A 218 23.34 1.28 -2.08
C LYS A 218 24.63 1.84 -1.48
N ARG A 219 25.41 2.59 -2.27
CA ARG A 219 26.65 3.23 -1.81
C ARG A 219 26.36 4.23 -0.70
N TYR A 220 25.35 5.08 -0.87
CA TYR A 220 24.90 6.02 0.15
C TYR A 220 24.54 5.32 1.48
N LEU A 221 23.66 4.31 1.42
CA LEU A 221 23.19 3.59 2.60
C LEU A 221 24.31 2.84 3.33
N LEU A 222 25.23 2.21 2.58
CA LEU A 222 26.36 1.51 3.18
C LEU A 222 27.39 2.46 3.80
N ASN A 223 27.61 3.63 3.19
CA ASN A 223 28.54 4.61 3.73
C ASN A 223 28.01 5.27 5.01
N GLN A 224 26.70 5.53 5.09
CA GLN A 224 26.11 6.29 6.19
C GLN A 224 25.54 5.40 7.31
N TYR A 225 24.96 4.25 6.96
CA TYR A 225 24.24 3.36 7.88
C TYR A 225 24.76 1.91 7.86
N GLY A 226 25.87 1.67 7.15
CA GLY A 226 26.54 0.39 7.17
C GLY A 226 27.03 0.05 8.58
N GLU A 227 26.88 -1.21 8.98
CA GLU A 227 27.59 -1.69 10.17
C GLU A 227 29.09 -1.69 9.89
N ALA A 228 29.79 -0.68 10.40
CA ALA A 228 31.24 -0.70 10.51
C ALA A 228 31.61 -1.71 11.60
N ASP A 229 31.77 -3.00 11.26
CA ASP A 229 32.31 -4.09 12.11
C ASP A 229 32.16 -3.88 13.63
N ARG A 230 30.94 -3.53 14.08
CA ARG A 230 30.65 -3.22 15.50
C ARG A 230 30.66 -4.50 16.36
N SER A 231 30.76 -5.66 15.72
CA SER A 231 31.11 -6.94 16.35
C SER A 231 32.43 -6.90 17.12
N THR A 232 33.32 -5.95 16.83
CA THR A 232 34.60 -5.79 17.56
C THR A 232 34.47 -4.94 18.83
N GLN A 233 33.48 -4.03 18.92
CA GLN A 233 33.30 -3.17 20.10
C GLN A 233 32.44 -3.82 21.21
N ALA A 234 31.46 -4.65 20.87
CA ALA A 234 30.62 -5.32 21.87
C ALA A 234 31.36 -6.41 22.69
N ASN A 235 32.50 -6.90 22.20
CA ASN A 235 33.37 -7.81 22.96
C ASN A 235 34.44 -7.07 23.81
N GLY A 236 34.58 -5.75 23.67
CA GLY A 236 35.51 -4.94 24.46
C GLY A 236 34.94 -4.45 25.80
N GLU A 237 33.63 -4.42 25.96
CA GLU A 237 32.96 -4.03 27.22
C GLU A 237 32.60 -5.22 28.13
N ARG A 238 33.03 -6.43 27.77
CA ARG A 238 32.88 -7.66 28.59
C ARG A 238 34.21 -8.26 29.05
N ALA A 239 35.31 -7.52 28.93
CA ALA A 239 36.61 -7.90 29.46
C ALA A 239 36.97 -7.07 30.71
#